data_AF-W1XA04-F1
#
_entry.id   AF-W1XA04-F1
#
_cell.length_a   1.000
_cell.length_b   1.000
_cell.length_c   1.000
_cell.angle_alpha   90.00
_cell.angle_beta   90.00
_cell.angle_gamma   90.00
#
_symmetry.space_group_name_H-M   'P 1'
#
loop_
_entity.id
_entity.type
_entity.pdbx_description
1 polymer ?
#
loop_
_entity_poly.entity_id
_entity_poly.type
_entity_poly.pdbx_seq_one_letter_code
_entity_poly.pdbx_strand_id
1 'polypeptide(L)' 'MNLWQQNYDPAGNIWLSSLIASLPILFFFFALIKLKLKGYVAASWTVAIALAVALLFYKMPVANAL' A
#
# COMPACT_ATOMS: atom_id res chain seq x y z
N MET A 1 4.85 -26.66 -7.04
CA MET A 1 4.48 -25.36 -6.44
C MET A 1 5.22 -24.29 -7.21
N ASN A 2 4.52 -23.44 -7.97
CA ASN A 2 5.15 -22.25 -8.55
C ASN A 2 5.29 -21.21 -7.43
N LEU A 3 6.53 -20.84 -7.11
CA LEU A 3 6.80 -19.81 -6.11
C LEU A 3 6.42 -18.47 -6.73
N TRP A 4 5.46 -17.76 -6.13
CA TRP A 4 5.17 -16.39 -6.56
C TRP A 4 6.40 -15.52 -6.25
N GLN A 5 6.98 -14.94 -7.30
CA GLN A 5 8.13 -14.05 -7.16
C GLN A 5 7.62 -12.62 -6.98
N GLN A 6 7.95 -12.02 -5.84
CA GLN A 6 7.59 -10.64 -5.55
C GLN A 6 8.30 -9.69 -6.51
N ASN A 7 7.52 -8.96 -7.31
CA ASN A 7 8.05 -7.88 -8.14
C ASN A 7 8.07 -6.58 -7.34
N TYR A 8 9.27 -6.11 -6.98
CA TYR A 8 9.46 -4.85 -6.25
C TYR A 8 9.49 -3.63 -7.17
N ASP A 9 9.65 -3.83 -8.49
CA ASP A 9 9.72 -2.75 -9.46
C ASP A 9 8.66 -2.86 -10.58
N PRO A 10 7.37 -2.76 -10.23
CA PRO A 10 6.29 -2.78 -11.22
C PRO A 10 6.33 -1.60 -12.20
N ALA A 11 6.98 -0.48 -11.86
CA ALA A 11 7.09 0.70 -12.73
C ALA A 11 8.36 0.75 -13.59
N GLY A 12 9.27 -0.22 -13.47
CA GLY A 12 10.60 -0.17 -14.10
C GLY A 12 11.52 0.93 -13.56
N ASN A 13 11.15 1.52 -12.41
CA ASN A 13 11.97 2.42 -11.63
C ASN A 13 11.68 2.19 -10.14
N ILE A 14 12.65 1.58 -9.45
CA ILE A 14 12.53 1.23 -8.03
C ILE A 14 12.21 2.43 -7.13
N TRP A 15 12.63 3.64 -7.49
CA TRP A 15 12.33 4.85 -6.73
C TRP A 15 10.87 5.22 -6.83
N LEU A 16 10.30 5.13 -8.03
CA LEU A 16 8.87 5.41 -8.26
C LEU A 16 8.00 4.34 -7.62
N SER A 17 8.39 3.08 -7.78
CA SER A 17 7.73 1.94 -7.12
C SER A 17 7.73 2.12 -5.60
N SER A 18 8.88 2.43 -4.99
CA SER A 18 8.99 2.68 -3.55
C SER A 18 8.15 3.88 -3.08
N LEU A 19 8.08 4.95 -3.88
CA LEU A 19 7.23 6.10 -3.56
C LEU A 19 5.75 5.70 -3.50
N ILE A 20 5.29 4.86 -4.43
CA ILE A 20 3.92 4.35 -4.45
C ILE A 20 3.68 3.39 -3.29
N ALA A 21 4.66 2.55 -2.91
CA ALA A 21 4.57 1.72 -1.71
C ALA A 21 4.37 2.55 -0.43
N SER A 22 4.88 3.79 -0.40
CA SER A 22 4.75 4.69 0.77
C SER A 22 3.40 5.40 0.89
N LEU A 23 2.52 5.34 -0.12
CA LEU A 23 1.21 6.04 -0.10
C LEU A 23 0.39 5.80 1.17
N PRO A 24 0.23 4.55 1.66
CA PRO A 24 -0.58 4.27 2.84
C PRO A 24 -0.02 4.95 4.10
N ILE A 25 1.30 4.98 4.27
CA ILE A 25 1.93 5.57 5.45
C ILE A 25 1.88 7.10 5.42
N LEU A 26 2.07 7.69 4.24
CA LEU A 26 1.91 9.13 4.04
C LEU A 26 0.46 9.56 4.31
N PHE A 27 -0.51 8.79 3.81
CA PHE A 27 -1.92 9.01 4.09
C PHE A 27 -2.24 8.87 5.58
N PHE A 28 -1.71 7.86 6.26
CA PHE A 28 -1.93 7.65 7.69
C PHE A 28 -1.46 8.84 8.52
N PHE A 29 -0.23 9.31 8.29
CA PHE A 29 0.28 10.50 8.97
C PHE A 29 -0.53 11.75 8.62
N PHE A 30 -0.91 11.94 7.36
CA PHE A 30 -1.75 13.06 6.95
C PHE A 30 -3.13 13.04 7.66
N ALA A 31 -3.74 11.86 7.77
CA ALA A 31 -5.02 11.65 8.43
C ALA A 31 -4.96 11.98 9.93
N LEU A 32 -3.84 11.69 10.60
CA LEU A 32 -3.65 12.01 12.01
C LEU A 32 -3.26 13.47 12.25
N ILE A 33 -2.32 14.00 11.47
CA ILE A 33 -1.75 15.34 11.68
C ILE A 33 -2.72 16.43 11.23
N LYS A 34 -3.29 16.29 10.02
CA LYS A 34 -4.11 17.34 9.39
C LYS A 34 -5.60 17.12 9.57
N LEU A 35 -6.08 15.89 9.33
CA LEU A 35 -7.51 15.58 9.47
C LEU A 35 -7.92 15.29 10.92
N LYS A 36 -6.96 15.07 11.83
CA LYS A 36 -7.18 14.78 13.25
C LYS A 36 -8.20 13.66 13.47
N LEU A 37 -8.20 12.65 12.59
CA LEU A 37 -9.11 11.51 12.70
C LEU A 37 -8.74 10.65 13.91
N LYS A 38 -9.73 9.93 14.44
CA LYS A 38 -9.45 8.89 15.43
C LYS A 38 -8.61 7.79 14.78
N GLY A 39 -7.62 7.28 15.51
CA GLY A 39 -6.62 6.35 14.97
C GLY A 39 -7.22 5.13 14.25
N TYR A 40 -8.32 4.57 14.78
CA TYR A 40 -9.00 3.45 14.15
C TYR A 40 -9.62 3.80 12.79
N VAL A 41 -10.19 5.01 12.62
CA VAL A 41 -10.76 5.46 11.35
C VAL A 41 -9.67 5.69 10.32
N ALA A 42 -8.58 6.34 10.73
CA ALA A 42 -7.41 6.55 9.88
C ALA A 42 -6.82 5.20 9.43
N ALA A 43 -6.67 4.26 10.35
CA ALA A 43 -6.14 2.93 10.06
C ALA A 43 -7.02 2.14 9.09
N SER A 44 -8.34 2.15 9.24
CA SER A 44 -9.24 1.45 8.31
C SER A 44 -9.09 1.95 6.88
N TRP A 45 -9.00 3.27 6.69
CA TRP A 45 -8.76 3.86 5.36
C TRP A 45 -7.36 3.54 4.84
N THR A 46 -6.33 3.61 5.68
CA THR A 46 -4.96 3.23 5.32
C THR A 46 -4.88 1.78 4.85
N VAL A 47 -5.56 0.85 5.52
CA VAL A 47 -5.61 -0.56 5.13
C VAL A 47 -6.27 -0.72 3.76
N ALA A 48 -7.40 -0.05 3.52
CA ALA A 48 -8.08 -0.10 2.23
C ALA A 48 -7.17 0.41 1.09
N ILE A 49 -6.45 1.51 1.32
CA ILE A 49 -5.49 2.07 0.35
C ILE A 49 -4.32 1.10 0.13
N ALA A 50 -3.76 0.53 1.20
CA ALA A 50 -2.67 -0.45 1.11
C ALA A 50 -3.09 -1.67 0.28
N LEU A 51 -4.30 -2.19 0.51
CA LEU A 51 -4.84 -3.32 -0.23
C LEU A 51 -5.02 -2.99 -1.72
N ALA A 52 -5.56 -1.80 -2.03
CA ALA A 52 -5.71 -1.35 -3.41
C ALA A 52 -4.36 -1.23 -4.13
N VAL A 53 -3.33 -0.68 -3.46
CA VAL A 53 -1.97 -0.57 -4.02
C VAL A 53 -1.36 -1.96 -4.23
N ALA A 54 -1.46 -2.86 -3.26
CA ALA A 54 -0.93 -4.22 -3.36
C ALA A 54 -1.55 -5.01 -4.54
N LEU A 55 -2.87 -4.96 -4.67
CA LEU A 55 -3.60 -5.72 -5.70
C LEU A 55 -3.46 -5.09 -7.09
N LEU A 56 -3.64 -3.78 -7.22
CA LEU A 56 -3.73 -3.12 -8.53
C LEU A 56 -2.36 -2.76 -9.08
N PHE A 57 -1.44 -2.28 -8.24
CA PHE A 57 -0.13 -1.79 -8.68
C PHE A 57 0.94 -2.89 -8.64
N TYR A 58 1.04 -3.61 -7.52
CA TYR A 58 2.01 -4.68 -7.36
C TYR A 58 1.54 -6.04 -7.91
N LYS A 59 0.28 -6.12 -8.37
CA LYS A 59 -0.32 -7.36 -8.90
C LYS A 59 -0.11 -8.55 -7.97
N MET A 60 -0.17 -8.29 -6.66
CA MET A 60 -0.02 -9.34 -5.66
C MET A 60 -1.20 -10.31 -5.76
N PRO A 61 -0.95 -11.64 -5.71
CA PRO A 61 -2.01 -12.62 -5.63
C PRO A 61 -2.86 -12.36 -4.39
N VAL A 62 -4.18 -12.45 -4.50
CA VAL A 62 -5.11 -12.21 -3.38
C VAL A 62 -4.77 -13.10 -2.17
N ALA A 63 -4.32 -14.34 -2.43
CA ALA A 63 -3.88 -15.28 -1.39
C ALA A 63 -2.64 -14.81 -0.59
N ASN A 64 -1.84 -13.90 -1.14
CA ASN A 64 -0.66 -13.33 -0.48
C ASN A 64 -0.90 -11.88 0.02
N ALA A 65 -2.04 -11.28 -0.34
CA ALA A 65 -2.36 -9.89 -0.04
C ALA A 65 -3.30 -9.72 1.17
N LEU A 66 -3.95 -10.80 1.59
CA LEU A 66 -4.81 -10.92 2.78
C LEU A 66 -4.02 -11.55 3.94
#